data_AF-A0A183MZW3-F1
#
_entry.id   AF-A0A183MZW3-F1
#
_cell.length_a   1.000
_cell.length_b   1.000
_cell.length_c   1.000
_cell.angle_alpha   90.00
_cell.angle_beta   90.00
_cell.angle_gamma   90.00
#
_symmetry.space_group_name_H-M   'P 1'
#
loop_
_entity.id
_entity.type
_entity.pdbx_description
1 polymer ?
#
loop_
_entity_poly.entity_id
_entity_poly.type
_entity_poly.pdbx_seq_one_letter_code
_entity_poly.pdbx_strand_id
1 'polypeptide(L)'
;MNKLKLLVEETYTNANRRPVVLLGHSMGSLYTLNFLNKQTKSWKKKYIKSYISVSAPFGGAVKALLGVITGDNFGIFYRTPLSFRPILRSFSSVISNIPDPRIWPSNNVLITTPDKNYTAHDYSALFQDIGFPVGYQVYRKTVREFMALDYPIDIPEVYCVYSSGLLTIKSLVYKPPSLFRLKFPNQSPKFEYEDGDGTVNMQSLQYCNKWPNASVIHLTISNHVPILADKRFLQFVQNHVTTSKQQIHIYQSVSRLRHDPNTYESHDSNECDVTFPGWGDTWSVEYLSQHISFEYFGSLVSELMKDKFYVRNFTMRGAPYDFRKSPDDNKLFVMKFKHLVEETYTNGLDRPVVLLGHSLGSLYTLYFLKNQTKHWKQKYIKSFLSVSAPLGGTVNALMSVTSGDNLGVFIQNPSLYRDVIRTMTSVIAVLPNPKLWSKDEILIVTPFKNYTVHDYPEYFSDSNYLTGYKLFTRYLSAFDPLEAPEHVPEVYCIYGSGLLSVEQVIYKSPSLFISAFPNQSPGIIYGDGDGTVNLRSLKVCTKWPTAKVVEFITSEHRPILSEKRFIDFVKQHMNI
;
A
#
# COMPACT_ATOMS: atom_id res chain seq x y z
N MET A 1 15.13 25.91 5.72
CA MET A 1 14.16 26.72 4.96
C MET A 1 14.44 26.70 3.45
N ASN A 2 15.68 26.93 2.97
CA ASN A 2 15.99 26.91 1.52
C ASN A 2 15.65 25.58 0.82
N LYS A 3 15.94 24.43 1.44
CA LYS A 3 15.57 23.11 0.88
C LYS A 3 14.06 22.96 0.66
N LEU A 4 13.23 23.44 1.60
CA LEU A 4 11.77 23.40 1.46
C LEU A 4 11.28 24.34 0.36
N LYS A 5 11.90 25.53 0.22
CA LYS A 5 11.62 26.45 -0.88
C LYS A 5 11.90 25.82 -2.25
N LEU A 6 13.08 25.22 -2.41
CA LEU A 6 13.47 24.52 -3.64
C LEU A 6 12.52 23.35 -3.94
N LEU A 7 12.18 22.55 -2.93
CA LEU A 7 11.23 21.45 -3.09
C LEU A 7 9.86 21.94 -3.58
N VAL A 8 9.37 23.08 -3.06
CA VAL A 8 8.11 23.67 -3.54
C VAL A 8 8.23 24.14 -4.99
N GLU A 9 9.33 24.79 -5.37
CA GLU A 9 9.55 25.29 -6.74
C GLU A 9 9.71 24.13 -7.75
N GLU A 10 10.39 23.06 -7.35
CA GLU A 10 10.52 21.82 -8.10
C GLU A 10 9.16 21.12 -8.25
N THR A 11 8.42 20.96 -7.14
CA THR A 11 7.08 20.35 -7.15
C THR A 11 6.13 21.12 -8.06
N TYR A 12 6.17 22.45 -8.02
CA TYR A 12 5.41 23.32 -8.93
C TYR A 12 5.76 23.05 -10.39
N THR A 13 7.05 22.88 -10.70
CA THR A 13 7.53 22.60 -12.06
C THR A 13 7.07 21.22 -12.53
N ASN A 14 7.28 20.20 -11.70
CA ASN A 14 6.88 18.81 -11.96
C ASN A 14 5.35 18.66 -12.10
N ALA A 15 4.58 19.52 -11.42
CA ALA A 15 3.13 19.55 -11.50
C ALA A 15 2.58 20.40 -12.67
N ASN A 16 3.39 20.68 -13.70
CA ASN A 16 3.04 21.54 -14.83
C ASN A 16 2.60 22.95 -14.40
N ARG A 17 3.42 23.59 -13.56
CA ARG A 17 3.25 24.97 -13.07
C ARG A 17 1.97 25.19 -12.25
N ARG A 18 1.53 24.17 -11.52
CA ARG A 18 0.38 24.27 -10.61
C ARG A 18 0.82 24.60 -9.19
N PRO A 19 0.16 25.56 -8.50
CA PRO A 19 0.48 25.89 -7.12
C PRO A 19 0.33 24.68 -6.18
N VAL A 20 1.24 24.59 -5.22
CA VAL A 20 1.47 23.45 -4.32
C VAL A 20 0.61 23.56 -3.06
N VAL A 21 0.09 22.44 -2.59
CA VAL A 21 -0.54 22.33 -1.27
C VAL A 21 0.52 21.91 -0.24
N LEU A 22 0.66 22.67 0.84
CA LEU A 22 1.53 22.32 1.95
C LEU A 22 0.72 21.78 3.13
N LEU A 23 0.96 20.52 3.47
CA LEU A 23 0.32 19.85 4.59
C LEU A 23 1.36 19.56 5.68
N GLY A 24 1.11 20.08 6.88
CA GLY A 24 1.89 19.76 8.06
C GLY A 24 1.06 18.95 9.06
N HIS A 25 1.71 18.00 9.75
CA HIS A 25 1.14 17.29 10.88
C HIS A 25 1.94 17.58 12.15
N SER A 26 1.26 17.78 13.27
CA SER A 26 1.88 18.04 14.57
C SER A 26 2.89 19.20 14.49
N MET A 27 4.11 19.02 15.00
CA MET A 27 5.18 20.01 14.89
C MET A 27 5.51 20.40 13.43
N GLY A 28 5.29 19.50 12.46
CA GLY A 28 5.44 19.80 11.03
C GLY A 28 4.56 20.96 10.57
N SER A 29 3.37 21.12 11.16
CA SER A 29 2.50 22.28 10.94
C SER A 29 3.19 23.58 11.35
N LEU A 30 3.88 23.59 12.50
CA LEU A 30 4.60 24.77 12.98
C LEU A 30 5.79 25.12 12.07
N TYR A 31 6.51 24.10 11.56
CA TYR A 31 7.56 24.30 10.57
C TYR A 31 7.03 24.93 9.29
N THR A 32 5.92 24.41 8.77
CA THR A 32 5.28 24.93 7.56
C THR A 32 4.79 26.35 7.76
N LEU A 33 4.15 26.65 8.90
CA LEU A 33 3.70 28.00 9.24
C LEU A 33 4.87 28.99 9.32
N ASN A 34 5.91 28.66 10.07
CA ASN A 34 7.12 29.49 10.19
C ASN A 34 7.82 29.69 8.84
N PHE A 35 7.83 28.66 7.98
CA PHE A 35 8.36 28.76 6.63
C PHE A 35 7.57 29.76 5.79
N LEU A 36 6.23 29.64 5.76
CA LEU A 36 5.34 30.48 4.98
C LEU A 36 5.38 31.95 5.44
N ASN A 37 5.44 32.19 6.75
CA ASN A 37 5.54 33.55 7.30
C ASN A 37 6.86 34.26 6.95
N LYS A 38 7.89 33.50 6.54
CA LYS A 38 9.18 34.04 6.06
C LYS A 38 9.26 34.19 4.54
N GLN A 39 8.22 33.82 3.78
CA GLN A 39 8.21 33.97 2.32
C GLN A 39 7.55 35.27 1.87
N THR A 40 7.99 35.77 0.71
CA THR A 40 7.41 36.98 0.10
C THR A 40 6.00 36.72 -0.44
N LYS A 41 5.18 37.77 -0.50
CA LYS A 41 3.84 37.73 -1.10
C LYS A 41 3.85 37.20 -2.53
N SER A 42 4.78 37.69 -3.36
CA SER A 42 4.91 37.27 -4.76
C SER A 42 5.22 35.78 -4.90
N TRP A 43 6.09 35.25 -4.02
CA TRP A 43 6.43 33.84 -4.01
C TRP A 43 5.23 32.98 -3.60
N LYS A 44 4.57 33.33 -2.49
CA LYS A 44 3.38 32.61 -1.99
C LYS A 44 2.27 32.56 -3.05
N LYS A 45 1.94 33.70 -3.65
CA LYS A 45 0.90 33.80 -4.70
C LYS A 45 1.22 32.95 -5.93
N LYS A 46 2.49 32.80 -6.29
CA LYS A 46 2.91 31.99 -7.45
C LYS A 46 2.88 30.49 -7.14
N TYR A 47 3.42 30.10 -5.99
CA TYR A 47 3.77 28.70 -5.74
C TYR A 47 2.83 27.97 -4.79
N ILE A 48 2.02 28.65 -3.97
CA ILE A 48 1.23 28.01 -2.93
C ILE A 48 -0.27 28.12 -3.25
N LYS A 49 -0.94 26.97 -3.30
CA LYS A 49 -2.41 26.88 -3.36
C LYS A 49 -3.00 27.04 -1.96
N SER A 50 -2.57 26.18 -1.04
CA SER A 50 -3.16 26.09 0.29
C SER A 50 -2.17 25.63 1.35
N TYR A 51 -2.47 25.97 2.60
CA TYR A 51 -1.79 25.47 3.79
C TYR A 51 -2.78 24.68 4.64
N ILE A 52 -2.47 23.41 4.92
CA ILE A 52 -3.26 22.52 5.76
C ILE A 52 -2.45 22.19 7.01
N SER A 53 -2.91 22.68 8.16
CA SER A 53 -2.36 22.29 9.46
C SER A 53 -3.18 21.14 10.04
N VAL A 54 -2.52 20.09 10.51
CA VAL A 54 -3.18 18.90 11.09
C VAL A 54 -2.64 18.63 12.49
N SER A 55 -3.53 18.59 13.48
CA SER A 55 -3.20 18.37 14.89
C SER A 55 -2.03 19.23 15.38
N ALA A 56 -2.00 20.50 14.96
CA ALA A 56 -0.88 21.39 15.23
C ALA A 56 -0.83 21.81 16.72
N PRO A 57 0.29 21.61 17.42
CA PRO A 57 0.45 22.07 18.80
C PRO A 57 0.82 23.56 18.84
N PHE A 58 -0.04 24.44 18.32
CA PHE A 58 0.24 25.89 18.27
C PHE A 58 0.62 26.47 19.63
N GLY A 59 -0.09 26.05 20.68
CA GLY A 59 0.20 26.43 22.06
C GLY A 59 1.11 25.47 22.81
N GLY A 60 1.65 24.43 22.19
CA GLY A 60 2.36 23.36 22.88
C GLY A 60 1.43 22.36 23.59
N ALA A 61 2.03 21.34 24.20
CA ALA A 61 1.33 20.23 24.83
C ALA A 61 1.94 19.91 26.21
N VAL A 62 1.09 19.62 27.20
CA VAL A 62 1.54 19.26 28.56
C VAL A 62 2.37 17.97 28.54
N LYS A 63 2.12 17.06 27.59
CA LYS A 63 2.94 15.86 27.38
C LYS A 63 4.42 16.20 27.11
N ALA A 64 4.72 17.34 26.48
CA ALA A 64 6.12 17.76 26.29
C ALA A 64 6.79 18.12 27.63
N LEU A 65 6.06 18.73 28.58
CA LEU A 65 6.57 18.96 29.95
C LEU A 65 6.91 17.66 30.66
N LEU A 66 6.09 16.61 30.48
CA LEU A 66 6.39 15.28 31.02
C LEU A 66 7.75 14.77 30.53
N GLY A 67 8.00 14.87 29.21
CA GLY A 67 9.26 14.48 28.59
C GLY A 67 10.48 15.26 29.12
N VAL A 68 10.33 16.56 29.40
CA VAL A 68 11.42 17.39 29.93
C VAL A 68 11.69 17.13 31.42
N ILE A 69 10.65 16.90 32.22
CA ILE A 69 10.76 16.83 33.69
C ILE A 69 11.10 15.42 34.16
N THR A 70 10.28 14.45 33.77
CA THR A 70 10.39 13.04 34.21
C THR A 70 11.04 12.18 33.13
N GLY A 71 10.83 12.52 31.86
CA GLY A 71 11.13 11.66 30.72
C GLY A 71 9.90 10.86 30.29
N ASP A 72 9.97 10.30 29.08
CA ASP A 72 8.96 9.43 28.47
C ASP A 72 9.68 8.24 27.83
N ASN A 73 9.23 7.02 28.12
CA ASN A 73 9.81 5.79 27.56
C ASN A 73 9.06 5.29 26.32
N PHE A 74 8.06 6.02 25.83
CA PHE A 74 7.29 5.70 24.63
C PHE A 74 6.67 4.29 24.64
N GLY A 75 6.38 3.75 25.83
CA GLY A 75 5.84 2.39 25.99
C GLY A 75 6.89 1.26 26.00
N ILE A 76 8.19 1.58 26.03
CA ILE A 76 9.28 0.61 26.13
C ILE A 76 9.35 0.06 27.57
N PHE A 77 8.74 -1.10 27.80
CA PHE A 77 8.51 -1.67 29.13
C PHE A 77 9.78 -2.01 29.93
N TYR A 78 10.91 -2.28 29.27
CA TYR A 78 12.18 -2.64 29.92
C TYR A 78 13.09 -1.45 30.26
N ARG A 79 12.64 -0.20 30.03
CA ARG A 79 13.38 1.03 30.36
C ARG A 79 12.49 2.01 31.11
N THR A 80 13.06 2.68 32.11
CA THR A 80 12.34 3.70 32.89
C THR A 80 12.26 5.02 32.12
N PRO A 81 11.20 5.82 32.28
CA PRO A 81 11.12 7.15 31.66
C PRO A 81 12.32 8.06 31.98
N LEU A 82 12.84 7.97 33.21
CA LEU A 82 14.02 8.71 33.66
C LEU A 82 15.26 8.43 32.81
N SER A 83 15.42 7.22 32.29
CA SER A 83 16.58 6.86 31.45
C SER A 83 16.58 7.59 30.10
N PHE A 84 15.42 7.98 29.58
CA PHE A 84 15.29 8.75 28.33
C PHE A 84 15.34 10.26 28.54
N ARG A 85 15.20 10.75 29.78
CA ARG A 85 15.18 12.19 30.07
C ARG A 85 16.39 12.95 29.54
N PRO A 86 17.66 12.48 29.66
CA PRO A 86 18.81 13.20 29.10
C PRO A 86 18.70 13.38 27.57
N ILE A 87 18.23 12.34 26.87
CA ILE A 87 18.02 12.36 25.41
C ILE A 87 16.90 13.36 25.09
N LEU A 88 15.76 13.29 25.76
CA LEU A 88 14.63 14.19 25.53
C LEU A 88 14.98 15.66 25.82
N ARG A 89 15.81 15.93 26.84
CA ARG A 89 16.32 17.27 27.14
C ARG A 89 17.32 17.78 26.09
N SER A 90 17.96 16.90 25.32
CA SER A 90 18.80 17.30 24.20
C SER A 90 17.99 17.71 22.95
N PHE A 91 16.71 17.34 22.89
CA PHE A 91 15.85 17.63 21.75
C PHE A 91 15.19 18.99 21.90
N SER A 92 15.69 19.98 21.16
CA SER A 92 15.08 21.31 21.09
C SER A 92 13.62 21.28 20.64
N SER A 93 13.22 20.27 19.86
CA SER A 93 11.84 20.02 19.44
C SER A 93 10.91 19.68 20.61
N VAL A 94 11.37 18.94 21.61
CA VAL A 94 10.57 18.65 22.81
C VAL A 94 10.37 19.94 23.60
N ILE A 95 11.44 20.71 23.78
CA ILE A 95 11.41 21.98 24.52
C ILE A 95 10.52 23.01 23.81
N SER A 96 10.54 23.09 22.47
CA SER A 96 9.70 24.04 21.72
C SER A 96 8.21 23.71 21.75
N ASN A 97 7.82 22.49 22.16
CA ASN A 97 6.44 22.07 22.22
C ASN A 97 5.87 22.09 23.65
N ILE A 98 6.57 22.66 24.64
CA ILE A 98 5.96 22.90 25.95
C ILE A 98 4.93 24.03 25.87
N PRO A 99 3.92 24.06 26.76
CA PRO A 99 2.87 25.09 26.80
C PRO A 99 3.40 26.53 26.66
N ASP A 100 2.89 27.30 25.70
CA ASP A 100 3.32 28.68 25.43
C ASP A 100 2.56 29.70 26.30
N PRO A 101 3.21 30.57 27.10
CA PRO A 101 2.54 31.55 27.96
C PRO A 101 1.75 32.61 27.17
N ARG A 102 1.90 32.71 25.85
CA ARG A 102 1.04 33.55 25.00
C ARG A 102 -0.36 32.95 24.80
N ILE A 103 -0.52 31.64 25.04
CA ILE A 103 -1.78 30.89 24.85
C ILE A 103 -2.30 30.36 26.19
N TRP A 104 -1.40 29.90 27.06
CA TRP A 104 -1.74 29.32 28.36
C TRP A 104 -1.81 30.41 29.43
N PRO A 105 -2.98 30.62 30.06
CA PRO A 105 -3.15 31.65 31.08
C PRO A 105 -2.28 31.47 32.33
N SER A 106 -1.99 32.57 33.03
CA SER A 106 -1.20 32.58 34.26
C SER A 106 -1.85 31.92 35.47
N ASN A 107 -3.14 31.59 35.41
CA ASN A 107 -3.84 30.81 36.44
C ASN A 107 -3.93 29.31 36.11
N ASN A 108 -3.47 28.87 34.94
CA ASN A 108 -3.46 27.45 34.58
C ASN A 108 -2.25 26.75 35.21
N VAL A 109 -2.48 26.05 36.33
CA VAL A 109 -1.47 25.20 36.96
C VAL A 109 -1.24 23.94 36.12
N LEU A 110 -0.02 23.79 35.62
CA LEU A 110 0.39 22.66 34.76
C LEU A 110 1.15 21.60 35.54
N ILE A 111 1.87 22.00 36.58
CA ILE A 111 2.68 21.12 37.41
C ILE A 111 2.42 21.47 38.87
N THR A 112 2.01 20.46 39.64
CA THR A 112 1.82 20.55 41.09
C THR A 112 2.90 19.72 41.75
N THR A 113 3.67 20.32 42.67
CA THR A 113 4.66 19.62 43.49
C THR A 113 4.33 19.81 44.97
N PRO A 114 4.98 19.06 45.88
CA PRO A 114 4.78 19.26 47.32
C PRO A 114 5.16 20.67 47.79
N ASP A 115 6.12 21.30 47.11
CA ASP A 115 6.73 22.56 47.54
C ASP A 115 6.10 23.77 46.83
N LYS A 116 5.64 23.60 45.58
CA LYS A 116 5.07 24.68 44.76
C LYS A 116 4.32 24.21 43.51
N ASN A 117 3.50 25.10 42.97
CA ASN A 117 2.82 24.95 41.68
C ASN A 117 3.53 25.77 40.60
N TYR A 118 3.48 25.29 39.35
CA TYR A 118 4.03 25.98 38.19
C TYR A 118 3.00 26.09 37.07
N THR A 119 3.03 27.24 36.42
CA THR A 119 2.28 27.59 35.21
C THR A 119 3.24 27.75 34.03
N ALA A 120 2.71 28.01 32.83
CA ALA A 120 3.54 28.33 31.65
C ALA A 120 4.37 29.61 31.84
N HIS A 121 4.03 30.46 32.81
CA HIS A 121 4.76 31.71 33.11
C HIS A 121 5.94 31.49 34.07
N ASP A 122 6.03 30.33 34.72
CA ASP A 122 7.03 30.03 35.76
C ASP A 122 8.24 29.25 35.23
N TYR A 123 8.44 29.17 33.91
CA TYR A 123 9.48 28.32 33.33
C TYR A 123 10.90 28.64 33.78
N SER A 124 11.24 29.91 34.01
CA SER A 124 12.57 30.24 34.53
C SER A 124 12.84 29.54 35.87
N ALA A 125 11.87 29.58 36.79
CA ALA A 125 11.95 28.88 38.07
C ALA A 125 11.92 27.37 37.88
N LEU A 126 10.94 26.84 37.13
CA LEU A 126 10.79 25.40 36.88
C LEU A 126 12.09 24.77 36.36
N PHE A 127 12.69 25.35 35.32
CA PHE A 127 13.90 24.81 34.71
C PHE A 127 15.10 24.86 35.66
N GLN A 128 15.15 25.82 36.60
CA GLN A 128 16.14 25.81 37.68
C GLN A 128 15.89 24.67 38.66
N ASP A 129 14.65 24.51 39.12
CA ASP A 129 14.31 23.51 40.15
C ASP A 129 14.50 22.06 39.66
N ILE A 130 14.32 21.81 38.36
CA ILE A 130 14.54 20.48 37.77
C ILE A 130 16.00 20.23 37.35
N GLY A 131 16.91 21.16 37.70
CA GLY A 131 18.33 21.10 37.38
C GLY A 131 18.62 21.15 35.88
N PHE A 132 17.89 21.98 35.12
CA PHE A 132 18.04 22.12 33.68
C PHE A 132 17.91 23.57 33.17
N PRO A 133 18.67 24.54 33.71
CA PRO A 133 18.53 25.97 33.35
C PRO A 133 18.75 26.27 31.86
N VAL A 134 19.62 25.53 31.18
CA VAL A 134 19.85 25.68 29.73
C VAL A 134 18.59 25.40 28.92
N GLY A 135 17.68 24.55 29.40
CA GLY A 135 16.41 24.26 28.75
C GLY A 135 15.53 25.51 28.60
N TYR A 136 15.53 26.40 29.60
CA TYR A 136 14.81 27.68 29.51
C TYR A 136 15.42 28.61 28.45
N GLN A 137 16.75 28.61 28.31
CA GLN A 137 17.42 29.39 27.27
C GLN A 137 17.06 28.88 25.87
N VAL A 138 17.04 27.55 25.70
CA VAL A 138 16.59 26.91 24.45
C VAL A 138 15.14 27.28 24.16
N TYR A 139 14.25 27.18 25.15
CA TYR A 139 12.84 27.59 25.01
C TYR A 139 12.68 29.04 24.56
N ARG A 140 13.38 29.99 25.21
CA ARG A 140 13.35 31.40 24.82
C ARG A 140 13.88 31.64 23.41
N LYS A 141 14.84 30.84 22.95
CA LYS A 141 15.31 30.89 21.56
C LYS A 141 14.24 30.38 20.60
N THR A 142 13.60 29.25 20.89
CA THR A 142 12.58 28.66 20.01
C THR A 142 11.34 29.53 19.90
N VAL A 143 10.89 30.17 20.99
CA VAL A 143 9.78 31.13 20.97
C VAL A 143 10.07 32.31 20.02
N ARG A 144 11.31 32.81 19.99
CA ARG A 144 11.71 33.95 19.16
C ARG A 144 11.93 33.59 17.69
N GLU A 145 12.52 32.43 17.41
CA GLU A 145 13.03 32.11 16.06
C GLU A 145 12.13 31.15 15.26
N PHE A 146 11.28 30.37 15.95
CA PHE A 146 10.53 29.25 15.38
C PHE A 146 9.02 29.31 15.63
N MET A 147 8.56 29.57 16.85
CA MET A 147 7.14 29.48 17.22
C MET A 147 6.36 30.70 16.73
N ALA A 148 5.87 30.61 15.50
CA ALA A 148 4.94 31.57 14.91
C ALA A 148 3.50 31.23 15.33
N LEU A 149 2.78 32.25 15.80
CA LEU A 149 1.33 32.19 16.05
C LEU A 149 0.54 33.02 15.02
N ASP A 150 1.25 33.79 14.21
CA ASP A 150 0.66 34.69 13.23
C ASP A 150 0.03 33.91 12.08
N TYR A 151 -1.16 34.36 11.66
CA TYR A 151 -1.85 33.85 10.49
C TYR A 151 -0.96 33.95 9.24
N PRO A 152 -0.89 32.91 8.37
CA PRO A 152 -0.09 32.98 7.16
C PRO A 152 -0.77 33.86 6.10
N ILE A 153 -0.45 35.16 6.15
CA ILE A 153 -0.95 36.19 5.24
C ILE A 153 -0.60 35.82 3.78
N ASP A 154 -1.45 36.21 2.83
CA ASP A 154 -1.29 35.99 1.38
C ASP A 154 -1.30 34.51 0.92
N ILE A 155 -1.74 33.58 1.77
CA ILE A 155 -2.08 32.22 1.34
C ILE A 155 -3.54 32.20 0.88
N PRO A 156 -3.84 31.67 -0.33
CA PRO A 156 -5.21 31.66 -0.85
C PRO A 156 -6.20 30.90 0.02
N GLU A 157 -5.80 29.72 0.51
CA GLU A 157 -6.64 28.83 1.31
C GLU A 157 -5.87 28.35 2.54
N VAL A 158 -6.45 28.53 3.74
CA VAL A 158 -5.85 28.07 4.99
C VAL A 158 -6.82 27.14 5.69
N TYR A 159 -6.39 25.91 5.96
CA TYR A 159 -7.18 24.89 6.61
C TYR A 159 -6.56 24.52 7.97
N CYS A 160 -7.41 24.49 8.99
CA CYS A 160 -7.05 24.00 10.30
C CYS A 160 -7.81 22.72 10.63
N VAL A 161 -7.08 21.61 10.71
CA VAL A 161 -7.62 20.29 10.99
C VAL A 161 -7.17 19.85 12.38
N TYR A 162 -8.11 19.54 13.27
CA TYR A 162 -7.79 18.99 14.59
C TYR A 162 -8.88 18.04 15.09
N SER A 163 -8.57 17.30 16.15
CA SER A 163 -9.49 16.37 16.80
C SER A 163 -9.80 16.73 18.25
N SER A 164 -10.92 16.19 18.75
CA SER A 164 -11.36 16.26 20.15
C SER A 164 -11.94 14.93 20.63
N GLY A 165 -12.29 14.84 21.91
CA GLY A 165 -12.99 13.71 22.51
C GLY A 165 -12.05 12.65 23.08
N LEU A 166 -10.76 12.95 23.25
CA LEU A 166 -9.77 12.00 23.76
C LEU A 166 -9.07 12.54 25.01
N LEU A 167 -8.93 11.68 26.01
CA LEU A 167 -8.23 11.98 27.26
C LEU A 167 -6.80 12.42 26.97
N THR A 168 -6.51 13.68 27.27
CA THR A 168 -5.22 14.32 27.03
C THR A 168 -4.68 14.86 28.33
N ILE A 169 -3.37 14.72 28.58
CA ILE A 169 -2.77 15.12 29.86
C ILE A 169 -2.97 16.62 30.07
N LYS A 170 -3.69 16.99 31.13
CA LYS A 170 -3.97 18.37 31.55
C LYS A 170 -2.89 18.92 32.46
N SER A 171 -2.45 18.13 33.44
CA SER A 171 -1.49 18.56 34.46
C SER A 171 -0.69 17.37 35.00
N LEU A 172 0.47 17.67 35.60
CA LEU A 172 1.38 16.72 36.22
C LEU A 172 1.41 16.94 37.73
N VAL A 173 0.89 15.98 38.50
CA VAL A 173 0.81 16.07 39.96
C VAL A 173 1.86 15.17 40.61
N TYR A 174 2.92 15.78 41.15
CA TYR A 174 4.00 15.12 41.87
C TYR A 174 3.69 15.05 43.35
N LYS A 175 3.82 13.86 43.94
CA LYS A 175 3.50 13.62 45.35
C LYS A 175 4.74 13.81 46.25
N PRO A 176 4.55 13.98 47.57
CA PRO A 176 5.66 13.95 48.52
C PRO A 176 6.47 12.65 48.40
N PRO A 177 7.80 12.72 48.67
CA PRO A 177 8.65 11.54 48.66
C PRO A 177 8.21 10.56 49.74
N SER A 178 8.43 9.26 49.49
CA SER A 178 8.17 8.18 50.45
C SER A 178 9.23 7.09 50.28
N LEU A 179 9.18 6.05 51.12
CA LEU A 179 10.12 4.91 51.05
C LEU A 179 10.24 4.30 49.64
N PHE A 180 9.17 4.37 48.83
CA PHE A 180 9.11 3.82 47.47
C PHE A 180 8.97 4.90 46.38
N ARG A 181 9.13 6.18 46.72
CA ARG A 181 8.93 7.30 45.78
C ARG A 181 10.02 8.36 45.95
N LEU A 182 10.81 8.55 44.90
CA LEU A 182 11.85 9.57 44.84
C LEU A 182 11.27 10.99 44.88
N LYS A 183 12.11 11.97 45.23
CA LYS A 183 11.75 13.40 45.23
C LYS A 183 11.56 13.92 43.80
N PHE A 184 10.69 14.91 43.62
CA PHE A 184 10.60 15.70 42.38
C PHE A 184 12.00 16.22 41.97
N PRO A 185 12.39 16.18 40.69
CA PRO A 185 11.63 15.71 39.51
C PRO A 185 11.85 14.21 39.17
N ASN A 186 12.49 13.43 40.04
CA ASN A 186 12.94 12.06 39.75
C ASN A 186 11.88 10.99 40.05
N GLN A 187 10.60 11.28 39.85
CA GLN A 187 9.49 10.36 40.11
C GLN A 187 8.44 10.46 39.00
N SER A 188 7.58 9.45 38.86
CA SER A 188 6.43 9.54 37.95
C SER A 188 5.30 10.38 38.58
N PRO A 189 4.76 11.39 37.88
CA PRO A 189 3.61 12.14 38.36
C PRO A 189 2.31 11.35 38.18
N LYS A 190 1.28 11.72 38.94
CA LYS A 190 -0.11 11.39 38.61
C LYS A 190 -0.59 12.36 37.52
N PHE A 191 -1.25 11.84 36.49
CA PHE A 191 -1.84 12.67 35.44
C PHE A 191 -3.27 13.07 35.81
N GLU A 192 -3.60 14.32 35.53
CA GLU A 192 -4.98 14.75 35.33
C GLU A 192 -5.23 14.87 33.83
N TYR A 193 -6.47 14.67 33.40
CA TYR A 193 -6.83 14.66 31.99
C TYR A 193 -7.86 15.74 31.67
N GLU A 194 -7.83 16.20 30.42
CA GLU A 194 -8.82 17.07 29.80
C GLU A 194 -9.07 16.64 28.35
N ASP A 195 -9.88 17.41 27.64
CA ASP A 195 -10.18 17.17 26.23
C ASP A 195 -9.02 17.57 25.29
N GLY A 196 -8.86 16.83 24.21
CA GLY A 196 -7.80 16.97 23.21
C GLY A 196 -7.82 15.81 22.22
N ASP A 197 -6.70 15.58 21.55
CA ASP A 197 -6.52 14.49 20.58
C ASP A 197 -5.72 13.29 21.13
N GLY A 198 -5.54 13.23 22.45
CA GLY A 198 -4.74 12.22 23.14
C GLY A 198 -3.25 12.57 23.25
N THR A 199 -2.80 13.68 22.64
CA THR A 199 -1.43 14.21 22.82
C THR A 199 -1.42 15.71 23.08
N VAL A 200 -2.19 16.48 22.30
CA VAL A 200 -2.23 17.95 22.35
C VAL A 200 -3.56 18.41 22.90
N ASN A 201 -3.49 19.35 23.84
CA ASN A 201 -4.65 19.89 24.56
C ASN A 201 -5.52 20.75 23.63
N MET A 202 -6.84 20.76 23.88
CA MET A 202 -7.82 21.45 23.02
C MET A 202 -7.46 22.92 22.75
N GLN A 203 -7.09 23.66 23.79
CA GLN A 203 -6.74 25.08 23.68
C GLN A 203 -5.54 25.36 22.76
N SER A 204 -4.63 24.40 22.63
CA SER A 204 -3.49 24.49 21.71
C SER A 204 -3.92 24.15 20.28
N LEU A 205 -4.71 23.09 20.11
CA LEU A 205 -5.22 22.65 18.80
C LEU A 205 -6.09 23.72 18.13
N GLN A 206 -6.97 24.35 18.90
CA GLN A 206 -7.97 25.31 18.42
C GLN A 206 -7.45 26.73 18.21
N TYR A 207 -6.16 26.99 18.47
CA TYR A 207 -5.63 28.36 18.38
C TYR A 207 -5.85 29.00 17.01
N CYS A 208 -5.74 28.20 15.94
CA CYS A 208 -6.02 28.61 14.56
C CYS A 208 -7.46 29.11 14.32
N ASN A 209 -8.42 28.82 15.21
CA ASN A 209 -9.80 29.32 15.09
C ASN A 209 -9.87 30.85 15.19
N LYS A 210 -8.82 31.48 15.72
CA LYS A 210 -8.67 32.95 15.79
C LYS A 210 -8.22 33.57 14.47
N TRP A 211 -7.82 32.76 13.49
CA TRP A 211 -7.34 33.25 12.21
C TRP A 211 -8.51 33.68 11.31
N PRO A 212 -8.44 34.86 10.66
CA PRO A 212 -9.60 35.50 10.05
C PRO A 212 -10.22 34.71 8.89
N ASN A 213 -9.42 33.97 8.12
CA ASN A 213 -9.86 33.25 6.92
C ASN A 213 -9.50 31.75 6.95
N ALA A 214 -9.33 31.17 8.15
CA ALA A 214 -9.04 29.76 8.28
C ALA A 214 -10.32 28.92 8.27
N SER A 215 -10.41 27.96 7.35
CA SER A 215 -11.46 26.94 7.37
C SER A 215 -11.11 25.86 8.39
N VAL A 216 -12.00 25.63 9.35
CA VAL A 216 -11.79 24.66 10.44
C VAL A 216 -12.45 23.33 10.09
N ILE A 217 -11.68 22.24 10.17
CA ILE A 217 -12.13 20.87 10.02
C ILE A 217 -11.92 20.17 11.36
N HIS A 218 -13.00 20.04 12.11
CA HIS A 218 -13.00 19.41 13.42
C HIS A 218 -13.46 17.96 13.31
N LEU A 219 -12.57 17.01 13.65
CA LEU A 219 -12.84 15.58 13.60
C LEU A 219 -12.99 15.03 15.01
N THR A 220 -14.19 14.65 15.44
CA THR A 220 -14.38 14.06 16.78
C THR A 220 -13.81 12.65 16.85
N ILE A 221 -13.19 12.29 17.97
CA ILE A 221 -12.69 10.95 18.31
C ILE A 221 -11.67 10.44 17.28
N SER A 222 -10.59 11.19 17.07
CA SER A 222 -9.48 10.81 16.20
C SER A 222 -8.15 11.08 16.89
N ASN A 223 -7.35 10.04 17.12
CA ASN A 223 -6.13 10.19 17.90
C ASN A 223 -5.06 10.98 17.13
N HIS A 224 -4.21 11.72 17.85
CA HIS A 224 -3.19 12.63 17.33
C HIS A 224 -2.43 12.13 16.09
N VAL A 225 -1.95 10.88 16.09
CA VAL A 225 -1.26 10.29 14.93
C VAL A 225 -2.24 9.58 13.97
N PRO A 226 -3.17 8.73 14.46
CA PRO A 226 -4.18 8.07 13.62
C PRO A 226 -5.10 9.00 12.82
N ILE A 227 -5.19 10.30 13.14
CA ILE A 227 -5.94 11.29 12.36
C ILE A 227 -5.52 11.30 10.88
N LEU A 228 -4.25 10.98 10.58
CA LEU A 228 -3.74 10.89 9.21
C LEU A 228 -4.34 9.72 8.42
N ALA A 229 -4.86 8.70 9.11
CA ALA A 229 -5.57 7.57 8.52
C ALA A 229 -7.10 7.66 8.71
N ASP A 230 -7.61 8.74 9.31
CA ASP A 230 -9.04 8.94 9.51
C ASP A 230 -9.75 9.10 8.16
N LYS A 231 -10.78 8.28 7.91
CA LYS A 231 -11.51 8.31 6.63
C LYS A 231 -12.07 9.70 6.30
N ARG A 232 -12.50 10.46 7.32
CA ARG A 232 -13.03 11.82 7.14
C ARG A 232 -11.93 12.79 6.74
N PHE A 233 -10.76 12.67 7.37
CA PHE A 233 -9.58 13.46 7.00
C PHE A 233 -9.11 13.13 5.59
N LEU A 234 -9.00 11.84 5.25
CA LEU A 234 -8.61 11.37 3.93
C LEU A 234 -9.58 11.85 2.86
N GLN A 235 -10.89 11.82 3.12
CA GLN A 235 -11.91 12.37 2.22
C GLN A 235 -11.72 13.88 2.02
N PHE A 236 -11.44 14.62 3.10
CA PHE A 236 -11.14 16.05 3.03
C PHE A 236 -9.90 16.32 2.15
N VAL A 237 -8.79 15.62 2.40
CA VAL A 237 -7.56 15.74 1.60
C VAL A 237 -7.84 15.38 0.15
N GLN A 238 -8.60 14.33 -0.11
CA GLN A 238 -8.97 13.94 -1.47
C GLN A 238 -9.74 15.05 -2.18
N ASN A 239 -10.75 15.63 -1.55
CA ASN A 239 -11.56 16.67 -2.19
C ASN A 239 -10.79 17.97 -2.50
N HIS A 240 -9.73 18.28 -1.72
CA HIS A 240 -9.05 19.59 -1.79
C HIS A 240 -7.65 19.53 -2.42
N VAL A 241 -6.95 18.40 -2.28
CA VAL A 241 -5.60 18.17 -2.79
C VAL A 241 -5.62 17.38 -4.10
N THR A 242 -6.50 16.38 -4.21
CA THR A 242 -6.60 15.57 -5.43
C THR A 242 -7.81 16.00 -6.25
N THR A 243 -7.60 16.56 -7.43
CA THR A 243 -8.62 16.37 -8.47
C THR A 243 -8.63 14.88 -8.79
N SER A 244 -9.59 14.13 -8.25
CA SER A 244 -9.73 12.66 -8.39
C SER A 244 -9.52 12.17 -9.83
N LYS A 245 -9.81 13.01 -10.82
CA LYS A 245 -9.58 12.74 -12.24
C LYS A 245 -8.10 12.62 -12.64
N GLN A 246 -7.15 13.31 -12.01
CA GLN A 246 -5.85 13.57 -12.65
C GLN A 246 -4.77 12.51 -12.36
N GLN A 247 -4.72 11.96 -11.14
CA GLN A 247 -3.80 10.85 -10.82
C GLN A 247 -4.32 9.53 -11.40
N ILE A 248 -5.63 9.35 -11.39
CA ILE A 248 -6.32 8.26 -12.08
C ILE A 248 -6.07 8.38 -13.58
N HIS A 249 -6.21 9.56 -14.18
CA HIS A 249 -5.96 9.72 -15.62
C HIS A 249 -4.52 9.41 -16.02
N ILE A 250 -3.51 9.83 -15.25
CA ILE A 250 -2.11 9.49 -15.54
C ILE A 250 -1.85 7.99 -15.36
N TYR A 251 -2.28 7.38 -14.25
CA TYR A 251 -2.10 5.94 -14.05
C TYR A 251 -2.86 5.13 -15.10
N GLN A 252 -4.09 5.52 -15.43
CA GLN A 252 -4.90 4.91 -16.48
C GLN A 252 -4.25 5.11 -17.85
N SER A 253 -3.73 6.29 -18.18
CA SER A 253 -3.14 6.56 -19.49
C SER A 253 -1.84 5.78 -19.70
N VAL A 254 -1.02 5.64 -18.65
CA VAL A 254 0.24 4.88 -18.69
C VAL A 254 -0.01 3.36 -18.66
N SER A 255 -0.98 2.89 -17.88
CA SER A 255 -1.19 1.45 -17.65
C SER A 255 -2.09 0.78 -18.68
N ARG A 256 -2.82 1.54 -19.51
CA ARG A 256 -3.72 1.00 -20.54
C ARG A 256 -2.93 0.45 -21.73
N LEU A 257 -3.36 -0.71 -22.22
CA LEU A 257 -2.95 -1.23 -23.52
C LEU A 257 -3.94 -0.75 -24.60
N ARG A 258 -3.42 -0.48 -25.80
CA ARG A 258 -4.22 -0.29 -27.01
C ARG A 258 -4.24 -1.59 -27.78
N HIS A 259 -5.38 -1.92 -28.38
CA HIS A 259 -5.54 -3.10 -29.21
C HIS A 259 -5.71 -2.70 -30.66
N ASP A 260 -4.95 -3.33 -31.55
CA ASP A 260 -5.18 -3.20 -32.98
C ASP A 260 -6.60 -3.71 -33.33
N PRO A 261 -7.42 -2.94 -34.08
CA PRO A 261 -8.83 -3.27 -34.27
C PRO A 261 -9.09 -4.55 -35.08
N ASN A 262 -8.09 -5.04 -35.83
CA ASN A 262 -8.23 -6.21 -36.71
C ASN A 262 -7.56 -7.45 -36.13
N THR A 263 -6.33 -7.29 -35.61
CA THR A 263 -5.52 -8.38 -35.07
C THR A 263 -5.69 -8.55 -33.56
N TYR A 264 -6.21 -7.51 -32.89
CA TYR A 264 -6.33 -7.38 -31.44
C TYR A 264 -4.99 -7.41 -30.69
N GLU A 265 -3.85 -7.24 -31.38
CA GLU A 265 -2.52 -7.20 -30.76
C GLU A 265 -2.40 -6.00 -29.84
N SER A 266 -1.80 -6.21 -28.66
CA SER A 266 -1.68 -5.15 -27.68
C SER A 266 -0.39 -4.34 -27.85
N HIS A 267 -0.54 -3.03 -27.73
CA HIS A 267 0.54 -2.06 -27.76
C HIS A 267 0.45 -1.15 -26.54
N ASP A 268 1.59 -0.62 -26.11
CA ASP A 268 1.60 0.44 -25.10
C ASP A 268 0.83 1.67 -25.56
N SER A 269 0.46 2.49 -24.60
CA SER A 269 -0.10 3.81 -24.87
C SER A 269 0.94 4.69 -25.57
N ASN A 270 0.52 5.73 -26.30
CA ASN A 270 1.46 6.60 -27.03
C ASN A 270 2.20 7.56 -26.07
N GLU A 271 1.82 7.58 -24.80
CA GLU A 271 2.24 8.52 -23.78
C GLU A 271 3.58 8.15 -23.14
N CYS A 272 3.96 6.86 -23.15
CA CYS A 272 5.20 6.38 -22.55
C CYS A 272 5.56 4.96 -22.99
N ASP A 273 6.86 4.66 -22.98
CA ASP A 273 7.36 3.29 -23.05
C ASP A 273 7.33 2.65 -21.66
N VAL A 274 6.70 1.47 -21.53
CA VAL A 274 6.62 0.74 -20.26
C VAL A 274 7.66 -0.37 -20.26
N THR A 275 8.54 -0.37 -19.25
CA THR A 275 9.61 -1.37 -19.11
C THR A 275 9.46 -2.15 -17.81
N PHE A 276 9.80 -3.44 -17.86
CA PHE A 276 9.76 -4.36 -16.73
C PHE A 276 11.21 -4.79 -16.40
N PRO A 277 11.84 -4.19 -15.38
CA PRO A 277 13.26 -4.38 -15.12
C PRO A 277 13.57 -5.70 -14.40
N GLY A 278 14.88 -6.01 -14.31
CA GLY A 278 15.38 -7.17 -13.57
C GLY A 278 15.34 -8.49 -14.33
N TRP A 279 15.33 -8.46 -15.67
CA TRP A 279 15.44 -9.68 -16.48
C TRP A 279 16.72 -10.45 -16.13
N GLY A 280 16.57 -11.72 -15.73
CA GLY A 280 17.67 -12.58 -15.29
C GLY A 280 18.02 -12.44 -13.81
N ASP A 281 17.76 -11.29 -13.18
CA ASP A 281 17.96 -11.07 -11.75
C ASP A 281 16.71 -11.48 -10.95
N THR A 282 16.80 -11.58 -9.63
CA THR A 282 15.68 -12.02 -8.77
C THR A 282 15.01 -10.87 -8.04
N TRP A 283 15.67 -9.71 -7.87
CA TRP A 283 15.16 -8.62 -7.03
C TRP A 283 13.75 -8.13 -7.43
N SER A 284 13.44 -8.09 -8.73
CA SER A 284 12.18 -7.58 -9.25
C SER A 284 10.99 -8.53 -9.06
N VAL A 285 11.27 -9.80 -8.76
CA VAL A 285 10.24 -10.79 -8.42
C VAL A 285 10.22 -11.12 -6.93
N GLU A 286 11.29 -10.83 -6.19
CA GLU A 286 11.35 -10.99 -4.74
C GLU A 286 10.45 -9.99 -4.00
N TYR A 287 10.50 -8.71 -4.40
CA TYR A 287 9.76 -7.62 -3.76
C TYR A 287 9.15 -6.68 -4.81
N LEU A 288 7.84 -6.47 -4.75
CA LEU A 288 7.09 -5.65 -5.72
C LEU A 288 7.12 -4.15 -5.41
N SER A 289 7.69 -3.74 -4.27
CA SER A 289 7.89 -2.34 -3.91
C SER A 289 9.18 -2.13 -3.12
N GLN A 290 9.90 -1.06 -3.45
CA GLN A 290 11.15 -0.67 -2.79
C GLN A 290 10.93 0.07 -1.46
N HIS A 291 9.71 0.57 -1.21
CA HIS A 291 9.40 1.44 -0.06
C HIS A 291 8.44 0.80 0.95
N ILE A 292 7.68 -0.19 0.51
CA ILE A 292 6.78 -1.00 1.33
C ILE A 292 7.19 -2.44 1.04
N SER A 293 7.56 -3.22 2.05
CA SER A 293 7.96 -4.62 1.88
C SER A 293 6.77 -5.47 1.40
N PHE A 294 6.45 -5.38 0.12
CA PHE A 294 5.48 -6.23 -0.56
C PHE A 294 6.24 -7.41 -1.15
N GLU A 295 6.51 -8.36 -0.27
CA GLU A 295 7.24 -9.58 -0.59
C GLU A 295 6.39 -10.52 -1.46
N TYR A 296 7.06 -11.25 -2.36
CA TYR A 296 6.43 -12.22 -3.27
C TYR A 296 7.23 -13.52 -3.39
N PHE A 297 8.44 -13.48 -3.96
CA PHE A 297 9.37 -14.63 -3.99
C PHE A 297 10.51 -14.54 -2.96
N GLY A 298 10.61 -13.45 -2.20
CA GLY A 298 11.76 -13.15 -1.34
C GLY A 298 12.10 -14.26 -0.33
N SER A 299 11.09 -14.87 0.28
CA SER A 299 11.23 -15.93 1.27
C SER A 299 11.80 -17.20 0.64
N LEU A 300 11.27 -17.62 -0.51
CA LEU A 300 11.77 -18.78 -1.25
C LEU A 300 13.22 -18.57 -1.68
N VAL A 301 13.53 -17.43 -2.30
CA VAL A 301 14.89 -17.08 -2.76
C VAL A 301 15.86 -17.10 -1.58
N SER A 302 15.49 -16.49 -0.46
CA SER A 302 16.33 -16.44 0.75
C SER A 302 16.64 -17.82 1.32
N GLU A 303 15.67 -18.75 1.28
CA GLU A 303 15.85 -20.12 1.78
C GLU A 303 16.70 -20.98 0.83
N LEU A 304 16.57 -20.81 -0.49
CA LEU A 304 17.40 -21.50 -1.48
C LEU A 304 18.87 -21.07 -1.41
N MET A 305 19.13 -19.77 -1.18
CA MET A 305 20.48 -19.22 -1.06
C MET A 305 21.27 -19.68 0.17
N LYS A 306 20.64 -20.41 1.10
CA LYS A 306 21.38 -21.06 2.18
C LYS A 306 22.32 -22.14 1.64
N ASP A 307 22.01 -22.71 0.48
CA ASP A 307 22.93 -23.53 -0.29
C ASP A 307 23.76 -22.64 -1.23
N LYS A 308 25.08 -22.82 -1.17
CA LYS A 308 26.06 -22.04 -1.93
C LYS A 308 25.94 -22.20 -3.44
N PHE A 309 25.28 -23.25 -3.93
CA PHE A 309 25.01 -23.44 -5.35
C PHE A 309 24.04 -22.39 -5.90
N TYR A 310 23.08 -21.89 -5.09
CA TYR A 310 22.06 -20.95 -5.54
C TYR A 310 22.52 -19.51 -5.38
N VAL A 311 22.82 -18.88 -6.51
CA VAL A 311 23.33 -17.51 -6.58
C VAL A 311 22.40 -16.70 -7.47
N ARG A 312 21.89 -15.58 -6.93
CA ARG A 312 21.06 -14.62 -7.67
C ARG A 312 21.76 -14.20 -8.96
N ASN A 313 20.98 -14.02 -10.02
CA ASN A 313 21.47 -13.62 -11.34
C ASN A 313 22.53 -14.57 -11.94
N PHE A 314 22.69 -15.80 -11.43
CA PHE A 314 23.64 -16.77 -11.98
C PHE A 314 23.03 -18.16 -12.15
N THR A 315 22.89 -18.92 -11.07
CA THR A 315 22.22 -20.24 -11.04
C THR A 315 20.74 -20.14 -10.65
N MET A 316 20.32 -19.00 -10.11
CA MET A 316 18.93 -18.67 -9.82
C MET A 316 18.57 -17.35 -10.52
N ARG A 317 17.59 -17.41 -11.42
CA ARG A 317 17.25 -16.31 -12.33
C ARG A 317 15.76 -15.99 -12.27
N GLY A 318 15.41 -14.71 -12.26
CA GLY A 318 14.03 -14.25 -12.44
C GLY A 318 13.73 -13.94 -13.91
N ALA A 319 12.49 -14.21 -14.33
CA ALA A 319 12.00 -13.89 -15.67
C ALA A 319 10.78 -12.95 -15.58
N PRO A 320 10.96 -11.70 -15.12
CA PRO A 320 9.88 -10.71 -15.11
C PRO A 320 9.38 -10.44 -16.54
N TYR A 321 8.09 -10.16 -16.68
CA TYR A 321 7.46 -9.90 -17.96
C TYR A 321 6.36 -8.85 -17.80
N ASP A 322 5.86 -8.35 -18.94
CA ASP A 322 4.69 -7.49 -18.96
C ASP A 322 3.44 -8.28 -18.53
N PHE A 323 3.10 -8.17 -17.25
CA PHE A 323 1.98 -8.89 -16.66
C PHE A 323 0.60 -8.39 -17.16
N ARG A 324 0.54 -7.29 -17.90
CA ARG A 324 -0.69 -6.81 -18.56
C ARG A 324 -1.03 -7.68 -19.78
N LYS A 325 -0.04 -8.36 -20.35
CA LYS A 325 -0.19 -9.18 -21.56
C LYS A 325 -0.39 -10.66 -21.24
N SER A 326 -1.19 -11.35 -22.06
CA SER A 326 -1.29 -12.81 -22.08
C SER A 326 -0.07 -13.44 -22.79
N PRO A 327 0.19 -14.76 -22.59
CA PRO A 327 1.34 -15.43 -23.19
C PRO A 327 1.45 -15.32 -24.72
N ASP A 328 0.32 -15.41 -25.44
CA ASP A 328 0.25 -15.28 -26.91
C ASP A 328 0.59 -13.86 -27.41
N ASP A 329 0.31 -12.87 -26.59
CA ASP A 329 0.43 -11.44 -26.91
C ASP A 329 1.82 -10.88 -26.54
N ASN A 330 2.58 -11.63 -25.74
CA ASN A 330 3.96 -11.30 -25.34
C ASN A 330 5.01 -12.05 -26.17
N LYS A 331 5.02 -11.79 -27.48
CA LYS A 331 5.77 -12.55 -28.50
C LYS A 331 7.27 -12.72 -28.22
N LEU A 332 7.91 -11.74 -27.58
CA LEU A 332 9.35 -11.79 -27.29
C LEU A 332 9.70 -12.67 -26.08
N PHE A 333 8.72 -12.99 -25.23
CA PHE A 333 8.96 -13.74 -24.00
C PHE A 333 9.51 -15.13 -24.28
N VAL A 334 8.92 -15.87 -25.22
CA VAL A 334 9.33 -17.26 -25.53
C VAL A 334 10.80 -17.33 -25.94
N MET A 335 11.24 -16.43 -26.82
CA MET A 335 12.64 -16.37 -27.27
C MET A 335 13.58 -15.99 -26.12
N LYS A 336 13.28 -14.90 -25.39
CA LYS A 336 14.13 -14.44 -24.29
C LYS A 336 14.23 -15.48 -23.17
N PHE A 337 13.11 -16.11 -22.82
CA PHE A 337 13.05 -17.12 -21.76
C PHE A 337 13.81 -18.38 -22.14
N LYS A 338 13.77 -18.79 -23.42
CA LYS A 338 14.60 -19.89 -23.93
C LYS A 338 16.09 -19.64 -23.69
N HIS A 339 16.58 -18.48 -24.08
CA HIS A 339 17.99 -18.10 -23.87
C HIS A 339 18.35 -18.05 -22.39
N LEU A 340 17.46 -17.53 -21.54
CA LEU A 340 17.70 -17.49 -20.10
C LEU A 340 17.82 -18.92 -19.51
N VAL A 341 17.00 -19.86 -19.96
CA VAL A 341 17.10 -21.27 -19.53
C VAL A 341 18.40 -21.91 -19.98
N GLU A 342 18.82 -21.69 -21.23
CA GLU A 342 20.08 -22.23 -21.78
C GLU A 342 21.31 -21.65 -21.05
N GLU A 343 21.29 -20.35 -20.72
CA GLU A 343 22.32 -19.70 -19.91
C GLU A 343 22.34 -20.28 -18.49
N THR A 344 21.17 -20.43 -17.86
CA THR A 344 21.03 -20.98 -16.50
C THR A 344 21.52 -22.42 -16.41
N TYR A 345 21.23 -23.23 -17.44
CA TYR A 345 21.74 -24.59 -17.57
C TYR A 345 23.27 -24.62 -17.58
N THR A 346 23.88 -23.77 -18.40
CA THR A 346 25.35 -23.67 -18.53
C THR A 346 25.97 -23.20 -17.21
N ASN A 347 25.42 -22.15 -16.58
CA ASN A 347 25.86 -21.64 -15.28
C ASN A 347 25.71 -22.71 -14.18
N GLY A 348 24.70 -23.57 -14.30
CA GLY A 348 24.41 -24.68 -13.39
C GLY A 348 25.26 -25.93 -13.60
N LEU A 349 26.38 -25.85 -14.32
CA LEU A 349 27.25 -26.99 -14.67
C LEU A 349 26.52 -28.04 -15.50
N ASP A 350 25.83 -27.60 -16.55
CA ASP A 350 25.06 -28.43 -17.48
C ASP A 350 23.97 -29.27 -16.79
N ARG A 351 23.40 -28.74 -15.71
CA ARG A 351 22.29 -29.37 -14.99
C ARG A 351 20.95 -28.86 -15.53
N PRO A 352 19.99 -29.76 -15.83
CA PRO A 352 18.65 -29.36 -16.24
C PRO A 352 17.97 -28.43 -15.22
N VAL A 353 17.28 -27.41 -15.74
CA VAL A 353 16.69 -26.30 -14.98
C VAL A 353 15.32 -26.66 -14.44
N VAL A 354 15.03 -26.25 -13.21
CA VAL A 354 13.71 -26.30 -12.61
C VAL A 354 12.95 -25.01 -12.96
N LEU A 355 11.82 -25.13 -13.65
CA LEU A 355 10.95 -23.98 -13.95
C LEU A 355 9.86 -23.89 -12.89
N LEU A 356 9.71 -22.73 -12.25
CA LEU A 356 8.66 -22.46 -11.29
C LEU A 356 7.81 -21.30 -11.80
N GLY A 357 6.57 -21.60 -12.15
CA GLY A 357 5.55 -20.61 -12.47
C GLY A 357 4.60 -20.46 -11.30
N HIS A 358 4.18 -19.23 -11.01
CA HIS A 358 3.12 -18.96 -10.03
C HIS A 358 1.97 -18.20 -10.68
N SER A 359 0.74 -18.63 -10.44
CA SER A 359 -0.47 -18.02 -10.98
C SER A 359 -0.38 -17.86 -12.51
N LEU A 360 -0.55 -16.66 -13.06
CA LEU A 360 -0.36 -16.38 -14.49
C LEU A 360 1.02 -16.81 -15.03
N GLY A 361 2.08 -16.77 -14.20
CA GLY A 361 3.41 -17.23 -14.59
C GLY A 361 3.47 -18.71 -14.93
N SER A 362 2.57 -19.52 -14.36
CA SER A 362 2.40 -20.94 -14.73
C SER A 362 1.84 -21.08 -16.14
N LEU A 363 0.90 -20.22 -16.55
CA LEU A 363 0.36 -20.22 -17.92
C LEU A 363 1.42 -19.78 -18.93
N TYR A 364 2.24 -18.77 -18.59
CA TYR A 364 3.39 -18.37 -19.39
C TYR A 364 4.41 -19.50 -19.56
N THR A 365 4.71 -20.22 -18.48
CA THR A 365 5.64 -21.36 -18.51
C THR A 365 5.07 -22.52 -19.32
N LEU A 366 3.77 -22.81 -19.18
CA LEU A 366 3.07 -23.83 -19.96
C LEU A 366 3.08 -23.49 -21.46
N TYR A 367 2.73 -22.26 -21.82
CA TYR A 367 2.77 -21.77 -23.19
C TYR A 367 4.19 -21.87 -23.79
N PHE A 368 5.20 -21.47 -23.02
CA PHE A 368 6.60 -21.60 -23.41
C PHE A 368 6.98 -23.07 -23.71
N LEU A 369 6.65 -24.00 -22.81
CA LEU A 369 6.97 -25.42 -22.94
C LEU A 369 6.25 -26.09 -24.11
N LYS A 370 5.02 -25.66 -24.44
CA LYS A 370 4.32 -26.11 -25.65
C LYS A 370 5.01 -25.64 -26.94
N ASN A 371 5.72 -24.51 -26.89
CA ASN A 371 6.49 -23.96 -28.01
C ASN A 371 7.95 -24.47 -28.09
N GLN A 372 8.36 -25.42 -27.24
CA GLN A 372 9.70 -26.03 -27.32
C GLN A 372 9.65 -27.46 -27.88
N THR A 373 10.73 -27.83 -28.57
CA THR A 373 10.88 -29.20 -29.11
C THR A 373 11.06 -30.22 -27.98
N LYS A 374 10.68 -31.48 -28.25
CA LYS A 374 10.91 -32.61 -27.34
C LYS A 374 12.37 -32.68 -26.87
N HIS A 375 13.31 -32.65 -27.82
CA HIS A 375 14.73 -32.77 -27.52
C HIS A 375 15.23 -31.62 -26.63
N TRP A 376 14.77 -30.39 -26.89
CA TRP A 376 15.12 -29.23 -26.05
C TRP A 376 14.63 -29.41 -24.62
N LYS A 377 13.36 -29.80 -24.42
CA LYS A 377 12.78 -30.03 -23.09
C LYS A 377 13.52 -31.11 -22.33
N GLN A 378 13.83 -32.23 -22.98
CA GLN A 378 14.55 -33.35 -22.35
C GLN A 378 16.00 -33.00 -21.98
N LYS A 379 16.65 -32.08 -22.72
CA LYS A 379 18.00 -31.61 -22.41
C LYS A 379 18.02 -30.59 -21.28
N TYR A 380 17.18 -29.56 -21.36
CA TYR A 380 17.32 -28.36 -20.53
C TYR A 380 16.40 -28.32 -19.32
N ILE A 381 15.32 -29.10 -19.25
CA ILE A 381 14.32 -28.99 -18.19
C ILE A 381 14.36 -30.21 -17.28
N LYS A 382 14.57 -29.99 -15.97
CA LYS A 382 14.40 -31.03 -14.95
C LYS A 382 12.91 -31.25 -14.67
N SER A 383 12.21 -30.17 -14.37
CA SER A 383 10.81 -30.21 -13.94
C SER A 383 10.12 -28.86 -14.10
N PHE A 384 8.80 -28.88 -14.24
CA PHE A 384 7.95 -27.71 -14.18
C PHE A 384 7.07 -27.75 -12.92
N LEU A 385 7.23 -26.77 -12.04
CA LEU A 385 6.43 -26.54 -10.84
C LEU A 385 5.37 -25.49 -11.19
N SER A 386 4.15 -25.95 -11.41
CA SER A 386 2.99 -25.12 -11.70
C SER A 386 2.27 -24.79 -10.39
N VAL A 387 2.52 -23.61 -9.82
CA VAL A 387 1.99 -23.18 -8.51
C VAL A 387 0.76 -22.30 -8.71
N SER A 388 -0.34 -22.64 -8.04
CA SER A 388 -1.62 -21.89 -8.02
C SER A 388 -2.10 -21.48 -9.41
N ALA A 389 -1.94 -22.35 -10.41
CA ALA A 389 -2.17 -22.01 -11.82
C ALA A 389 -3.68 -21.93 -12.15
N PRO A 390 -4.18 -20.80 -12.66
CA PRO A 390 -5.57 -20.69 -13.13
C PRO A 390 -5.73 -21.34 -14.51
N LEU A 391 -5.50 -22.66 -14.61
CA LEU A 391 -5.51 -23.41 -15.87
C LEU A 391 -6.87 -23.34 -16.57
N GLY A 392 -7.96 -23.34 -15.81
CA GLY A 392 -9.31 -23.07 -16.33
C GLY A 392 -9.70 -21.59 -16.33
N GLY A 393 -8.96 -20.72 -15.65
CA GLY A 393 -9.41 -19.35 -15.33
C GLY A 393 -10.10 -19.25 -13.96
N THR A 394 -10.66 -18.08 -13.64
CA THR A 394 -11.30 -17.75 -12.36
C THR A 394 -12.55 -16.89 -12.58
N VAL A 395 -13.62 -17.16 -11.83
CA VAL A 395 -14.85 -16.34 -11.90
C VAL A 395 -14.58 -14.91 -11.43
N ASN A 396 -13.57 -14.69 -10.58
CA ASN A 396 -13.16 -13.36 -10.15
C ASN A 396 -12.80 -12.46 -11.36
N ALA A 397 -12.21 -13.01 -12.42
CA ALA A 397 -11.84 -12.24 -13.60
C ALA A 397 -13.06 -11.67 -14.34
N LEU A 398 -14.19 -12.39 -14.36
CA LEU A 398 -15.46 -11.87 -14.90
C LEU A 398 -15.91 -10.65 -14.10
N MET A 399 -15.88 -10.73 -12.77
CA MET A 399 -16.20 -9.61 -11.89
C MET A 399 -15.27 -8.40 -12.14
N SER A 400 -13.96 -8.63 -12.30
CA SER A 400 -12.97 -7.58 -12.53
C SER A 400 -13.22 -6.83 -13.84
N VAL A 401 -13.65 -7.50 -14.92
CA VAL A 401 -13.92 -6.84 -16.21
C VAL A 401 -15.28 -6.13 -16.27
N THR A 402 -16.25 -6.46 -15.40
CA THR A 402 -17.55 -5.77 -15.33
C THR A 402 -17.64 -4.72 -14.24
N SER A 403 -17.34 -5.07 -13.00
CA SER A 403 -17.47 -4.18 -11.84
C SER A 403 -16.18 -3.45 -11.50
N GLY A 404 -15.06 -3.84 -12.12
CA GLY A 404 -13.74 -3.39 -11.76
C GLY A 404 -13.19 -4.12 -10.54
N ASP A 405 -11.88 -4.03 -10.36
CA ASP A 405 -11.14 -4.60 -9.23
C ASP A 405 -10.21 -3.52 -8.68
N ASN A 406 -9.88 -3.59 -7.39
CA ASN A 406 -8.91 -2.70 -6.79
C ASN A 406 -7.45 -3.15 -7.02
N LEU A 407 -7.22 -4.34 -7.61
CA LEU A 407 -5.88 -4.88 -7.90
C LEU A 407 -4.95 -4.91 -6.66
N GLY A 408 -5.51 -4.99 -5.45
CA GLY A 408 -4.76 -4.89 -4.19
C GLY A 408 -4.39 -3.46 -3.76
N VAL A 409 -4.84 -2.44 -4.48
CA VAL A 409 -4.70 -1.01 -4.10
C VAL A 409 -5.92 -0.61 -3.27
N PHE A 410 -5.76 -0.64 -1.94
CA PHE A 410 -6.82 -0.52 -0.92
C PHE A 410 -7.66 0.78 -0.92
N ILE A 411 -7.44 1.73 -1.84
CA ILE A 411 -7.82 3.14 -1.60
C ILE A 411 -8.79 3.71 -2.66
N GLN A 412 -9.22 2.97 -3.69
CA GLN A 412 -10.12 3.53 -4.73
C GLN A 412 -11.30 2.64 -5.13
N ASN A 413 -12.33 3.27 -5.71
CA ASN A 413 -13.51 2.60 -6.23
C ASN A 413 -13.11 1.67 -7.40
N PRO A 414 -13.36 0.34 -7.31
CA PRO A 414 -12.96 -0.64 -8.32
C PRO A 414 -13.38 -0.29 -9.75
N SER A 415 -14.56 0.31 -9.92
CA SER A 415 -15.08 0.75 -11.22
C SER A 415 -14.17 1.74 -11.95
N LEU A 416 -13.33 2.49 -11.22
CA LEU A 416 -12.36 3.43 -11.80
C LEU A 416 -11.22 2.72 -12.53
N TYR A 417 -10.84 1.50 -12.13
CA TYR A 417 -9.78 0.75 -12.81
C TYR A 417 -10.29 -0.20 -13.88
N ARG A 418 -11.60 -0.42 -13.95
CA ARG A 418 -12.23 -1.33 -14.92
C ARG A 418 -11.75 -1.11 -16.34
N ASP A 419 -11.69 0.14 -16.80
CA ASP A 419 -11.25 0.43 -18.16
C ASP A 419 -9.80 0.01 -18.42
N VAL A 420 -8.93 0.10 -17.42
CA VAL A 420 -7.53 -0.37 -17.51
C VAL A 420 -7.51 -1.90 -17.54
N ILE A 421 -8.25 -2.54 -16.63
CA ILE A 421 -8.38 -3.99 -16.54
C ILE A 421 -8.88 -4.58 -17.87
N ARG A 422 -9.87 -3.93 -18.49
CA ARG A 422 -10.40 -4.26 -19.82
C ARG A 422 -9.38 -4.11 -20.95
N THR A 423 -8.25 -3.46 -20.74
CA THR A 423 -7.17 -3.45 -21.73
C THR A 423 -6.15 -4.58 -21.51
N MET A 424 -6.09 -5.19 -20.33
CA MET A 424 -5.10 -6.22 -20.01
C MET A 424 -5.51 -7.57 -20.60
N THR A 425 -4.81 -8.05 -21.63
CA THR A 425 -5.06 -9.36 -22.23
C THR A 425 -4.79 -10.50 -21.24
N SER A 426 -3.95 -10.28 -20.23
CA SER A 426 -3.72 -11.23 -19.13
C SER A 426 -4.95 -11.53 -18.28
N VAL A 427 -5.78 -10.52 -17.99
CA VAL A 427 -7.04 -10.69 -17.23
C VAL A 427 -8.06 -11.45 -18.07
N ILE A 428 -8.11 -11.15 -19.37
CA ILE A 428 -8.97 -11.86 -20.32
C ILE A 428 -8.55 -13.33 -20.47
N ALA A 429 -7.24 -13.61 -20.49
CA ALA A 429 -6.71 -14.98 -20.60
C ALA A 429 -7.08 -15.91 -19.43
N VAL A 430 -7.47 -15.34 -18.27
CA VAL A 430 -7.87 -16.11 -17.08
C VAL A 430 -9.37 -16.07 -16.82
N LEU A 431 -10.18 -15.74 -17.83
CA LEU A 431 -11.62 -15.95 -17.78
C LEU A 431 -11.94 -17.46 -17.76
N PRO A 432 -13.04 -17.88 -17.11
CA PRO A 432 -13.46 -19.28 -17.08
C PRO A 432 -13.57 -19.90 -18.49
N ASN A 433 -12.83 -20.97 -18.73
CA ASN A 433 -12.75 -21.63 -20.02
C ASN A 433 -14.02 -22.45 -20.31
N PRO A 434 -14.73 -22.23 -21.44
CA PRO A 434 -15.94 -22.99 -21.80
C PRO A 434 -15.74 -24.51 -21.92
N LYS A 435 -14.51 -24.99 -22.11
CA LYS A 435 -14.19 -26.42 -22.09
C LYS A 435 -14.20 -27.04 -20.68
N LEU A 436 -14.12 -26.23 -19.62
CA LEU A 436 -14.10 -26.70 -18.22
C LEU A 436 -15.42 -26.43 -17.47
N TRP A 437 -16.05 -25.28 -17.67
CA TRP A 437 -17.34 -24.96 -17.04
C TRP A 437 -18.49 -25.37 -17.96
N SER A 438 -19.52 -26.00 -17.40
CA SER A 438 -20.63 -26.48 -18.20
C SER A 438 -21.57 -25.35 -18.64
N LYS A 439 -22.41 -25.64 -19.64
CA LYS A 439 -23.45 -24.72 -20.14
C LYS A 439 -24.60 -24.47 -19.16
N ASP A 440 -24.72 -25.28 -18.11
CA ASP A 440 -25.80 -25.16 -17.12
C ASP A 440 -25.32 -24.39 -15.86
N GLU A 441 -24.04 -24.00 -15.82
CA GLU A 441 -23.44 -23.30 -14.69
C GLU A 441 -23.55 -21.78 -14.84
N ILE A 442 -24.50 -21.22 -14.10
CA ILE A 442 -24.70 -19.77 -14.03
C ILE A 442 -23.57 -19.16 -13.20
N LEU A 443 -22.76 -18.29 -13.81
CA LEU A 443 -21.68 -17.58 -13.13
C LEU A 443 -22.04 -16.13 -12.80
N ILE A 444 -22.88 -15.50 -13.63
CA ILE A 444 -23.34 -14.13 -13.42
C ILE A 444 -24.86 -14.12 -13.40
N VAL A 445 -25.43 -13.59 -12.31
CA VAL A 445 -26.87 -13.36 -12.15
C VAL A 445 -27.13 -11.87 -12.25
N THR A 446 -28.07 -11.46 -13.10
CA THR A 446 -28.55 -10.08 -13.16
C THR A 446 -30.06 -10.05 -13.02
N PRO A 447 -30.68 -8.87 -12.81
CA PRO A 447 -32.14 -8.77 -12.66
C PRO A 447 -32.93 -9.26 -13.87
N PHE A 448 -32.32 -9.24 -15.05
CA PHE A 448 -33.00 -9.52 -16.32
C PHE A 448 -32.48 -10.77 -17.03
N LYS A 449 -31.26 -11.23 -16.69
CA LYS A 449 -30.60 -12.33 -17.38
C LYS A 449 -29.54 -13.02 -16.52
N ASN A 450 -29.43 -14.34 -16.69
CA ASN A 450 -28.36 -15.16 -16.13
C ASN A 450 -27.37 -15.47 -17.26
N TYR A 451 -26.06 -15.45 -16.95
CA TYR A 451 -25.01 -15.76 -17.91
C TYR A 451 -24.16 -16.93 -17.42
N THR A 452 -23.89 -17.83 -18.34
CA THR A 452 -22.93 -18.93 -18.23
C THR A 452 -21.68 -18.60 -19.04
N VAL A 453 -20.67 -19.47 -19.03
CA VAL A 453 -19.49 -19.32 -19.89
C VAL A 453 -19.80 -19.43 -21.39
N HIS A 454 -20.97 -19.98 -21.74
CA HIS A 454 -21.42 -20.13 -23.13
C HIS A 454 -22.19 -18.90 -23.63
N ASP A 455 -22.54 -17.97 -22.73
CA ASP A 455 -23.23 -16.69 -23.04
C ASP A 455 -22.25 -15.51 -23.11
N TYR A 456 -20.95 -15.77 -23.30
CA TYR A 456 -19.94 -14.71 -23.36
C TYR A 456 -20.17 -13.64 -24.43
N PRO A 457 -20.60 -13.95 -25.67
CA PRO A 457 -20.93 -12.92 -26.65
C PRO A 457 -21.94 -11.90 -26.11
N GLU A 458 -23.02 -12.37 -25.50
CA GLU A 458 -24.08 -11.56 -24.92
C GLU A 458 -23.62 -10.85 -23.65
N TYR A 459 -22.91 -11.54 -22.75
CA TYR A 459 -22.37 -10.95 -21.53
C TYR A 459 -21.42 -9.77 -21.82
N PHE A 460 -20.52 -9.92 -22.79
CA PHE A 460 -19.62 -8.85 -23.20
C PHE A 460 -20.34 -7.73 -23.96
N SER A 461 -21.39 -8.05 -24.72
CA SER A 461 -22.25 -7.04 -25.35
C SER A 461 -23.02 -6.23 -24.30
N ASP A 462 -23.70 -6.89 -23.38
CA ASP A 462 -24.55 -6.29 -22.34
C ASP A 462 -23.74 -5.48 -21.31
N SER A 463 -22.44 -5.78 -21.19
CA SER A 463 -21.49 -5.01 -20.37
C SER A 463 -20.74 -3.90 -21.14
N ASN A 464 -21.11 -3.66 -22.40
CA ASN A 464 -20.50 -2.69 -23.32
C ASN A 464 -18.97 -2.90 -23.46
N TYR A 465 -18.55 -4.14 -23.72
CA TYR A 465 -17.16 -4.55 -23.83
C TYR A 465 -16.96 -5.75 -24.76
N LEU A 466 -17.58 -5.73 -25.95
CA LEU A 466 -17.49 -6.82 -26.93
C LEU A 466 -16.04 -7.18 -27.33
N THR A 467 -15.12 -6.22 -27.28
CA THR A 467 -13.67 -6.45 -27.50
C THR A 467 -13.09 -7.52 -26.58
N GLY A 468 -13.57 -7.63 -25.33
CA GLY A 468 -13.13 -8.65 -24.39
C GLY A 468 -13.39 -10.07 -24.89
N TYR A 469 -14.56 -10.30 -25.50
CA TYR A 469 -14.88 -11.59 -26.12
C TYR A 469 -13.92 -11.92 -27.27
N LYS A 470 -13.61 -10.94 -28.13
CA LYS A 470 -12.69 -11.11 -29.26
C LYS A 470 -11.27 -11.47 -28.78
N LEU A 471 -10.77 -10.74 -27.78
CA LEU A 471 -9.49 -11.02 -27.13
C LEU A 471 -9.46 -12.44 -26.54
N PHE A 472 -10.53 -12.86 -25.87
CA PHE A 472 -10.61 -14.20 -25.27
C PHE A 472 -10.61 -15.31 -26.33
N THR A 473 -11.41 -15.15 -27.40
CA THR A 473 -11.43 -16.13 -28.50
C THR A 473 -10.08 -16.25 -29.21
N ARG A 474 -9.35 -15.13 -29.37
CA ARG A 474 -8.00 -15.14 -29.93
C ARG A 474 -7.00 -15.86 -29.01
N TYR A 475 -7.06 -15.60 -27.71
CA TYR A 475 -6.21 -16.29 -26.75
C TYR A 475 -6.42 -17.81 -26.80
N LEU A 476 -7.68 -18.27 -26.75
CA LEU A 476 -8.01 -19.69 -26.78
C LEU A 476 -7.68 -20.38 -28.11
N SER A 477 -7.63 -19.65 -29.23
CA SER A 477 -7.20 -20.21 -30.51
C SER A 477 -5.67 -20.37 -30.60
N ALA A 478 -4.92 -19.55 -29.87
CA ALA A 478 -3.46 -19.61 -29.82
C ALA A 478 -2.93 -20.58 -28.73
N PHE A 479 -3.69 -20.78 -27.65
CA PHE A 479 -3.23 -21.56 -26.50
C PHE A 479 -4.39 -22.20 -25.74
N ASP A 480 -4.33 -23.53 -25.59
CA ASP A 480 -5.20 -24.26 -24.67
C ASP A 480 -4.48 -24.53 -23.34
N PRO A 481 -4.83 -23.83 -22.24
CA PRO A 481 -4.21 -24.05 -20.93
C PRO A 481 -4.68 -25.33 -20.24
N LEU A 482 -5.69 -26.04 -20.77
CA LEU A 482 -6.21 -27.26 -20.14
C LEU A 482 -5.40 -28.52 -20.44
N GLU A 483 -4.61 -28.51 -21.52
CA GLU A 483 -3.83 -29.69 -21.91
C GLU A 483 -2.41 -29.67 -21.32
N ALA A 484 -1.91 -30.87 -21.04
CA ALA A 484 -0.58 -31.08 -20.48
C ALA A 484 0.54 -30.56 -21.38
N PRO A 485 1.68 -30.10 -20.82
CA PRO A 485 2.88 -29.92 -21.61
C PRO A 485 3.50 -31.29 -21.95
N GLU A 486 3.50 -31.64 -23.23
CA GLU A 486 4.09 -32.92 -23.66
C GLU A 486 5.62 -32.93 -23.47
N HIS A 487 6.16 -34.10 -23.16
CA HIS A 487 7.61 -34.38 -23.09
C HIS A 487 8.39 -33.52 -22.09
N VAL A 488 7.73 -32.96 -21.08
CA VAL A 488 8.40 -32.42 -19.89
C VAL A 488 8.69 -33.59 -18.95
N PRO A 489 9.94 -33.78 -18.48
CA PRO A 489 10.29 -34.95 -17.67
C PRO A 489 9.43 -35.11 -16.42
N GLU A 490 9.20 -34.00 -15.69
CA GLU A 490 8.34 -34.00 -14.51
C GLU A 490 7.50 -32.72 -14.45
N VAL A 491 6.20 -32.88 -14.17
CA VAL A 491 5.28 -31.78 -13.95
C VAL A 491 4.71 -31.91 -12.54
N TYR A 492 4.86 -30.87 -11.74
CA TYR A 492 4.27 -30.78 -10.41
C TYR A 492 3.13 -29.78 -10.45
N CYS A 493 1.94 -30.24 -10.09
CA CYS A 493 0.80 -29.38 -9.92
C CYS A 493 0.60 -29.07 -8.45
N ILE A 494 0.82 -27.81 -8.09
CA ILE A 494 0.90 -27.34 -6.72
C ILE A 494 -0.19 -26.29 -6.52
N TYR A 495 -1.08 -26.48 -5.56
CA TYR A 495 -2.17 -25.53 -5.32
C TYR A 495 -2.70 -25.57 -3.89
N GLY A 496 -3.31 -24.46 -3.47
CA GLY A 496 -4.08 -24.38 -2.24
C GLY A 496 -5.54 -24.83 -2.41
N SER A 497 -6.18 -25.22 -1.33
CA SER A 497 -7.60 -25.57 -1.28
C SER A 497 -8.23 -25.26 0.07
N GLY A 498 -9.56 -25.29 0.16
CA GLY A 498 -10.31 -25.07 1.40
C GLY A 498 -10.54 -23.59 1.75
N LEU A 499 -10.31 -22.67 0.82
CA LEU A 499 -10.51 -21.24 1.00
C LEU A 499 -11.60 -20.70 0.07
N LEU A 500 -12.28 -19.65 0.53
CA LEU A 500 -13.39 -19.04 -0.20
C LEU A 500 -12.91 -18.31 -1.46
N SER A 501 -13.26 -18.82 -2.62
CA SER A 501 -13.02 -18.19 -3.93
C SER A 501 -14.35 -17.82 -4.60
N VAL A 502 -14.36 -16.74 -5.39
CA VAL A 502 -15.57 -16.28 -6.09
C VAL A 502 -16.08 -17.40 -7.00
N GLU A 503 -17.31 -17.87 -6.79
CA GLU A 503 -17.96 -18.93 -7.58
C GLU A 503 -19.10 -18.38 -8.45
N GLN A 504 -19.84 -17.39 -7.93
CA GLN A 504 -20.91 -16.72 -8.68
C GLN A 504 -21.02 -15.25 -8.26
N VAL A 505 -21.39 -14.39 -9.21
CA VAL A 505 -21.52 -12.93 -9.03
C VAL A 505 -22.97 -12.52 -9.26
N ILE A 506 -23.56 -11.76 -8.34
CA ILE A 506 -24.98 -11.41 -8.33
C ILE A 506 -25.17 -9.89 -8.39
N TYR A 507 -25.80 -9.42 -9.45
CA TYR A 507 -26.23 -8.05 -9.65
C TYR A 507 -27.70 -7.88 -9.27
N LYS A 508 -28.02 -6.80 -8.57
CA LYS A 508 -29.36 -6.49 -8.06
C LYS A 508 -30.04 -5.47 -8.97
N SER A 509 -31.36 -5.34 -8.84
CA SER A 509 -32.10 -4.31 -9.57
C SER A 509 -31.57 -2.91 -9.20
N PRO A 510 -31.38 -2.02 -10.19
CA PRO A 510 -30.92 -0.67 -9.91
C PRO A 510 -31.94 0.05 -9.02
N SER A 511 -31.43 0.91 -8.15
CA SER A 511 -32.23 1.76 -7.26
C SER A 511 -31.57 3.12 -7.09
N LEU A 512 -32.18 4.02 -6.32
CA LEU A 512 -31.61 5.34 -6.04
C LEU A 512 -30.17 5.27 -5.45
N PHE A 513 -29.81 4.14 -4.82
CA PHE A 513 -28.52 3.93 -4.17
C PHE A 513 -27.67 2.81 -4.81
N ILE A 514 -28.18 2.13 -5.84
CA ILE A 514 -27.54 0.97 -6.48
C ILE A 514 -27.48 1.21 -7.99
N SER A 515 -26.27 1.33 -8.53
CA SER A 515 -26.06 1.47 -9.99
C SER A 515 -26.51 0.21 -10.75
N ALA A 516 -26.92 0.37 -12.00
CA ALA A 516 -27.24 -0.76 -12.88
C ALA A 516 -25.98 -1.57 -13.25
N PHE A 517 -26.18 -2.85 -13.59
CA PHE A 517 -25.16 -3.64 -14.28
C PHE A 517 -24.66 -2.89 -15.54
N PRO A 518 -23.34 -2.88 -15.83
CA PRO A 518 -22.23 -3.53 -15.12
C PRO A 518 -21.57 -2.65 -14.03
N ASN A 519 -22.09 -1.45 -13.75
CA ASN A 519 -21.45 -0.46 -12.88
C ASN A 519 -21.67 -0.69 -11.37
N GLN A 520 -22.45 -1.71 -11.00
CA GLN A 520 -22.75 -2.06 -9.62
C GLN A 520 -21.58 -2.77 -8.94
N SER A 521 -21.43 -2.59 -7.62
CA SER A 521 -20.75 -3.56 -6.77
C SER A 521 -21.67 -4.78 -6.55
N PRO A 522 -21.27 -5.99 -6.98
CA PRO A 522 -22.15 -7.16 -6.95
C PRO A 522 -22.10 -7.86 -5.58
N GLY A 523 -23.12 -8.68 -5.30
CA GLY A 523 -23.03 -9.72 -4.29
C GLY A 523 -22.19 -10.90 -4.81
N ILE A 524 -21.56 -11.64 -3.91
CA ILE A 524 -20.66 -12.76 -4.26
C ILE A 524 -21.13 -14.01 -3.53
N ILE A 525 -21.21 -15.12 -4.25
CA ILE A 525 -21.26 -16.47 -3.67
C ILE A 525 -19.87 -17.06 -3.81
N TYR A 526 -19.39 -17.64 -2.71
CA TYR A 526 -18.08 -18.25 -2.63
C TYR A 526 -18.19 -19.77 -2.77
N GLY A 527 -17.21 -20.36 -3.44
CA GLY A 527 -16.95 -21.78 -3.53
C GLY A 527 -15.54 -22.09 -3.03
N ASP A 528 -15.11 -23.34 -3.23
CA ASP A 528 -13.79 -23.80 -2.82
C ASP A 528 -12.69 -23.37 -3.80
N GLY A 529 -11.51 -23.08 -3.28
CA GLY A 529 -10.33 -22.62 -3.99
C GLY A 529 -9.20 -22.22 -3.04
N ASP A 530 -8.31 -21.36 -3.53
CA ASP A 530 -7.16 -20.83 -2.78
C ASP A 530 -7.37 -19.37 -2.31
N GLY A 531 -8.61 -18.90 -2.30
CA GLY A 531 -8.95 -17.50 -2.01
C GLY A 531 -8.97 -16.59 -3.24
N THR A 532 -8.55 -17.07 -4.42
CA THR A 532 -8.61 -16.30 -5.69
C THR A 532 -9.10 -17.15 -6.87
N VAL A 533 -8.58 -18.36 -7.01
CA VAL A 533 -8.85 -19.27 -8.14
C VAL A 533 -9.70 -20.42 -7.66
N ASN A 534 -10.77 -20.73 -8.40
CA ASN A 534 -11.66 -21.84 -8.10
C ASN A 534 -10.89 -23.18 -8.12
N LEU A 535 -11.17 -24.06 -7.16
CA LEU A 535 -10.47 -25.33 -7.00
C LEU A 535 -10.51 -26.21 -8.26
N ARG A 536 -11.64 -26.21 -8.98
CA ARG A 536 -11.79 -26.93 -10.25
C ARG A 536 -10.79 -26.50 -11.32
N SER A 537 -10.40 -25.23 -11.33
CA SER A 537 -9.44 -24.64 -12.26
C SER A 537 -8.01 -25.03 -11.87
N LEU A 538 -7.71 -24.95 -10.58
CA LEU A 538 -6.44 -25.41 -10.01
C LEU A 538 -6.21 -26.92 -10.26
N LYS A 539 -7.27 -27.72 -10.19
CA LYS A 539 -7.24 -29.19 -10.34
C LYS A 539 -7.16 -29.69 -11.78
N VAL A 540 -7.17 -28.84 -12.81
CA VAL A 540 -7.13 -29.30 -14.22
C VAL A 540 -5.92 -30.20 -14.50
N CYS A 541 -4.75 -29.80 -14.01
CA CYS A 541 -3.49 -30.54 -14.11
C CYS A 541 -3.54 -31.95 -13.51
N THR A 542 -4.46 -32.24 -12.58
CA THR A 542 -4.57 -33.57 -11.95
C THR A 542 -4.98 -34.64 -12.96
N LYS A 543 -5.56 -34.21 -14.08
CA LYS A 543 -5.94 -35.06 -15.21
C LYS A 543 -4.80 -35.28 -16.19
N TRP A 544 -3.66 -34.59 -16.04
CA TRP A 544 -2.52 -34.77 -16.92
C TRP A 544 -1.79 -36.08 -16.58
N PRO A 545 -1.48 -36.95 -17.57
CA PRO A 545 -1.00 -38.31 -17.31
C PRO A 545 0.25 -38.43 -16.42
N THR A 546 1.11 -37.40 -16.39
CA THR A 546 2.39 -37.42 -15.67
C THR A 546 2.49 -36.37 -14.56
N ALA A 547 1.39 -35.68 -14.24
CA ALA A 547 1.40 -34.64 -13.22
C ALA A 547 1.42 -35.22 -11.80
N LYS A 548 2.42 -34.84 -11.02
CA LYS A 548 2.50 -35.10 -9.58
C LYS A 548 1.75 -34.00 -8.84
N VAL A 549 0.76 -34.37 -8.04
CA VAL A 549 -0.13 -33.40 -7.37
C VAL A 549 0.36 -33.14 -5.95
N VAL A 550 0.45 -31.86 -5.58
CA VAL A 550 0.79 -31.39 -4.23
C VAL A 550 -0.26 -30.38 -3.81
N GLU A 551 -1.19 -30.81 -2.95
CA GLU A 551 -2.26 -29.97 -2.43
C GLU A 551 -1.89 -29.45 -1.04
N PHE A 552 -1.84 -28.13 -0.88
CA PHE A 552 -1.63 -27.48 0.41
C PHE A 552 -2.97 -26.95 0.93
N ILE A 553 -3.65 -27.77 1.72
CA ILE A 553 -4.94 -27.38 2.33
C ILE A 553 -4.72 -26.12 3.19
N THR A 554 -5.65 -25.17 3.07
CA THR A 554 -5.68 -23.83 3.70
C THR A 554 -4.59 -22.85 3.25
N SER A 555 -3.85 -23.15 2.17
CA SER A 555 -2.89 -22.19 1.61
C SER A 555 -3.54 -21.17 0.71
N GLU A 556 -3.33 -19.90 1.01
CA GLU A 556 -3.82 -18.78 0.21
C GLU A 556 -3.02 -18.61 -1.09
N HIS A 557 -3.69 -18.10 -2.13
CA HIS A 557 -3.19 -18.00 -3.51
C HIS A 557 -1.76 -17.46 -3.59
N ARG A 558 -1.47 -16.34 -2.93
CA ARG A 558 -0.14 -15.70 -2.90
C ARG A 558 0.74 -16.17 -1.74
N PRO A 559 0.27 -16.20 -0.48
CA PRO A 559 1.07 -16.61 0.68
C PRO A 559 1.72 -17.99 0.56
N ILE A 560 1.17 -18.91 -0.25
CA ILE A 560 1.75 -20.24 -0.52
C ILE A 560 3.26 -20.20 -0.84
N LEU A 561 3.75 -19.16 -1.53
CA LEU A 561 5.16 -19.01 -1.90
C LEU A 561 6.09 -18.78 -0.70
N SER A 562 5.55 -18.24 0.38
CA SER A 562 6.27 -17.94 1.63
C SER A 562 6.11 -19.01 2.70
N GLU A 563 5.23 -19.99 2.48
CA GLU A 563 4.96 -21.04 3.45
C GLU A 563 6.13 -22.02 3.57
N LYS A 564 6.49 -22.34 4.82
CA LYS A 564 7.54 -23.32 5.12
C LYS A 564 7.31 -24.66 4.42
N ARG A 565 6.07 -25.17 4.37
CA ARG A 565 5.73 -26.46 3.75
C ARG A 565 6.03 -26.47 2.25
N PHE A 566 5.72 -25.37 1.56
CA PHE A 566 6.02 -25.21 0.14
C PHE A 566 7.52 -25.06 -0.09
N ILE A 567 8.21 -24.26 0.71
CA ILE A 567 9.66 -24.06 0.61
C ILE A 567 10.41 -25.37 0.86
N ASP A 568 10.03 -26.13 1.89
CA ASP A 568 10.62 -27.44 2.21
C ASP A 568 10.43 -28.42 1.03
N PHE A 569 9.25 -28.42 0.41
CA PHE A 569 8.98 -29.20 -0.79
C PHE A 569 9.90 -28.82 -1.95
N VAL A 570 10.04 -27.51 -2.23
CA VAL A 570 10.92 -27.03 -3.31
C VAL A 570 12.37 -27.43 -3.03
N LYS A 571 12.86 -27.26 -1.80
CA LYS A 571 14.22 -27.67 -1.41
C LYS A 571 14.46 -29.16 -1.58
N GLN A 572 13.54 -30.00 -1.11
CA GLN A 572 13.63 -31.44 -1.28
C GLN A 572 13.69 -31.82 -2.76
N HIS A 573 12.87 -31.19 -3.60
CA HIS A 573 12.84 -31.44 -5.04
C HIS A 573 14.11 -30.95 -5.77
N MET A 574 14.73 -29.91 -5.23
CA MET A 574 16.00 -29.38 -5.69
C MET A 574 17.21 -30.17 -5.16
N ASN A 575 17.00 -31.15 -4.27
CA ASN A 575 18.01 -31.94 -3.55
C ASN A 575 18.91 -31.08 -2.62
N ILE A 576 18.29 -30.15 -1.89
CA ILE A 576 18.93 -29.21 -0.95
C ILE A 576 18.64 -29.59 0.51
#